data_AF-A0A1Q5GJV0-F1
#
_entry.id   AF-A0A1Q5GJV0-F1
#
_cell.length_a   1.000
_cell.length_b   1.000
_cell.length_c   1.000
_cell.angle_alpha   90.00
_cell.angle_beta   90.00
_cell.angle_gamma   90.00
#
_symmetry.space_group_name_H-M   'P 1'
#
loop_
_entity.id
_entity.type
_entity.pdbx_description
1 polymer ?
#
loop_
_entity_poly.entity_id
_entity_poly.type
_entity_poly.pdbx_seq_one_letter_code
_entity_poly.pdbx_strand_id
1 'polypeptide(L)'
;MRKLEGGADRDELRADGTTAAVIDASFTVEPGQIFVVMGLSGSGKSTLLRMLNGLLEPTAGRVLFDGQDLTALSPAELRHVRSSKISMVFQHFALFPHRSVLENAAYGLEVQGVPRAEREKRAVEALELTGLAGWEKSWPDELSGGMQQRVGLARALATDADLLLMDESFSALDPLIRRDMQDQLLELQKRLKKTIVFITHDLNEAMRLGDRIAVMRDGRIVQLGTAEDILVTPANDYVASFTQDVDRTRVLTAGAIMAEPHTVLGTSTDDGEELRTPDDVLRAAPATVTESTPIIELFTPCSRSGVAVAVTDTEGELVGVVPRARLLAVLGEPMSPTEVPQDVRTPAADAKGVKNPKKVASV
;
A
#
# COMPACT_ATOMS: atom_id res chain seq x y z
N MET A 1 -21.41 19.83 1.84
CA MET A 1 -21.75 19.17 0.56
C MET A 1 -21.93 20.19 -0.56
N ARG A 2 -23.02 20.96 -0.62
CA ARG A 2 -23.23 21.96 -1.70
C ARG A 2 -22.04 22.90 -1.99
N LYS A 3 -21.31 23.35 -0.96
CA LYS A 3 -20.09 24.15 -1.14
C LYS A 3 -18.95 23.37 -1.81
N LEU A 4 -18.71 22.12 -1.38
CA LEU A 4 -17.72 21.22 -1.99
C LEU A 4 -18.08 20.89 -3.44
N GLU A 5 -19.37 20.64 -3.70
CA GLU A 5 -19.90 20.42 -5.07
C GLU A 5 -19.73 21.67 -5.94
N GLY A 6 -19.80 22.86 -5.35
CA GLY A 6 -19.54 24.14 -5.99
C GLY A 6 -18.05 24.49 -6.14
N GLY A 7 -17.13 23.60 -5.73
CA GLY A 7 -15.69 23.78 -5.88
C GLY A 7 -14.96 24.41 -4.69
N ALA A 8 -15.64 24.65 -3.57
CA ALA A 8 -14.98 25.15 -2.36
C ALA A 8 -13.90 24.18 -1.87
N ASP A 9 -12.77 24.71 -1.44
CA ASP A 9 -11.71 23.93 -0.83
C ASP A 9 -11.94 23.69 0.67
N ARG A 10 -11.03 22.94 1.29
CA ARG A 10 -11.14 22.60 2.71
C ARG A 10 -10.92 23.81 3.63
N ASP A 11 -10.08 24.75 3.23
CA ASP A 11 -9.71 25.90 4.06
C ASP A 11 -10.84 26.92 4.11
N GLU A 12 -11.56 27.11 3.00
CA GLU A 12 -12.80 27.89 2.96
C GLU A 12 -13.85 27.34 3.93
N LEU A 13 -14.04 26.02 3.99
CA LEU A 13 -14.97 25.41 4.94
C LEU A 13 -14.50 25.55 6.39
N ARG A 14 -13.18 25.44 6.60
CA ARG A 14 -12.58 25.55 7.93
C ARG A 14 -12.75 26.96 8.50
N ALA A 15 -12.68 27.99 7.66
CA ALA A 15 -12.97 29.37 8.05
C ALA A 15 -14.40 29.55 8.57
N ASP A 16 -15.35 28.75 8.06
CA ASP A 16 -16.74 28.69 8.53
C ASP A 16 -16.94 27.74 9.74
N GLY A 17 -15.86 27.24 10.34
CA GLY A 17 -15.90 26.31 11.47
C GLY A 17 -16.25 24.87 11.12
N THR A 18 -16.24 24.50 9.83
CA THR A 18 -16.56 23.15 9.35
C THR A 18 -15.33 22.48 8.72
N THR A 19 -14.92 21.31 9.22
CA THR A 19 -13.79 20.57 8.64
C THR A 19 -14.29 19.39 7.82
N ALA A 20 -14.08 19.43 6.50
CA ALA A 20 -14.30 18.28 5.65
C ALA A 20 -13.11 17.31 5.75
N ALA A 21 -13.31 16.18 6.43
CA ALA A 21 -12.23 15.23 6.73
C ALA A 21 -11.89 14.29 5.56
N VAL A 22 -12.89 13.87 4.80
CA VAL A 22 -12.75 13.05 3.59
C VAL A 22 -13.64 13.68 2.51
N ILE A 23 -13.09 13.86 1.32
CA ILE A 23 -13.72 14.57 0.22
C ILE A 23 -13.51 13.75 -1.05
N ASP A 24 -14.61 13.25 -1.61
CA ASP A 24 -14.65 12.60 -2.93
C ASP A 24 -13.57 11.52 -3.10
N ALA A 25 -13.47 10.63 -2.11
CA ALA A 25 -12.50 9.55 -2.10
C ALA A 25 -13.15 8.26 -2.65
N SER A 26 -12.63 7.77 -3.79
CA SER A 26 -13.11 6.55 -4.44
C SER A 26 -11.94 5.63 -4.77
N PHE A 27 -12.03 4.37 -4.36
CA PHE A 27 -11.05 3.33 -4.65
C PHE A 27 -11.65 1.94 -4.42
N THR A 28 -10.95 0.92 -4.90
CA THR A 28 -11.27 -0.49 -4.71
C THR A 28 -10.03 -1.22 -4.20
N VAL A 29 -10.22 -2.13 -3.25
CA VAL A 29 -9.17 -2.97 -2.67
C VAL A 29 -9.47 -4.41 -3.04
N GLU A 30 -8.51 -5.09 -3.67
CA GLU A 30 -8.68 -6.46 -4.11
C GLU A 30 -8.48 -7.46 -2.95
N PRO A 31 -9.12 -8.65 -3.00
CA PRO A 31 -8.90 -9.69 -2.00
C PRO A 31 -7.43 -10.10 -1.87
N GLY A 32 -6.96 -10.23 -0.63
CA GLY A 32 -5.59 -10.62 -0.32
C GLY A 32 -4.56 -9.52 -0.56
N GLN A 33 -4.98 -8.32 -0.93
CA GLN A 33 -4.10 -7.18 -1.17
C GLN A 33 -3.74 -6.44 0.14
N ILE A 34 -2.51 -5.94 0.24
CA ILE A 34 -2.14 -4.87 1.16
C ILE A 34 -2.33 -3.52 0.45
N PHE A 35 -3.39 -2.82 0.83
CA PHE A 35 -3.69 -1.47 0.35
C PHE A 35 -3.26 -0.44 1.37
N VAL A 36 -2.31 0.41 0.99
CA VAL A 36 -1.78 1.44 1.89
C VAL A 36 -2.46 2.78 1.62
N VAL A 37 -2.92 3.43 2.68
CA VAL A 37 -3.37 4.83 2.64
C VAL A 37 -2.34 5.68 3.35
N MET A 38 -1.68 6.56 2.61
CA MET A 38 -0.61 7.41 3.11
C MET A 38 -0.93 8.90 3.03
N GLY A 39 -0.18 9.72 3.77
CA GLY A 39 -0.31 11.18 3.76
C GLY A 39 -0.02 11.79 5.13
N LEU A 40 0.09 13.12 5.17
CA LEU A 40 0.41 13.83 6.41
C LEU A 40 -0.66 13.71 7.49
N SER A 41 -0.30 14.08 8.71
CA SER A 41 -1.26 14.28 9.78
C SER A 41 -2.37 15.24 9.34
N GLY A 42 -3.62 14.89 9.64
CA GLY A 42 -4.78 15.68 9.24
C GLY A 42 -5.21 15.55 7.78
N SER A 43 -4.65 14.64 6.97
CA SER A 43 -5.09 14.44 5.58
C SER A 43 -6.40 13.67 5.42
N GLY A 44 -6.94 13.08 6.49
CA GLY A 44 -8.22 12.35 6.49
C GLY A 44 -8.13 10.83 6.61
N LYS A 45 -6.92 10.26 6.65
CA LYS A 45 -6.66 8.79 6.64
C LYS A 45 -7.43 8.03 7.71
N SER A 46 -7.23 8.35 8.99
CA SER A 46 -7.88 7.62 10.09
C SER A 46 -9.41 7.79 10.07
N THR A 47 -9.91 8.94 9.57
CA THR A 47 -11.35 9.12 9.35
C THR A 47 -11.85 8.19 8.25
N LEU A 48 -11.13 8.08 7.13
CA LEU A 48 -11.45 7.14 6.05
C LEU A 48 -11.49 5.70 6.57
N LEU A 49 -10.48 5.24 7.33
CA LEU A 49 -10.46 3.89 7.90
C LEU A 49 -11.64 3.62 8.83
N ARG A 50 -12.03 4.61 9.64
CA ARG A 50 -13.21 4.51 10.51
C ARG A 50 -14.52 4.48 9.71
N MET A 51 -14.58 5.13 8.55
CA MET A 51 -15.71 4.99 7.62
C MET A 51 -15.75 3.58 7.01
N LEU A 52 -14.59 3.02 6.60
CA LEU A 52 -14.51 1.64 6.11
C LEU A 52 -14.99 0.62 7.16
N ASN A 53 -14.67 0.85 8.43
CA ASN A 53 -15.13 0.01 9.54
C ASN A 53 -16.59 0.31 9.96
N GLY A 54 -17.26 1.31 9.40
CA GLY A 54 -18.59 1.76 9.86
C GLY A 54 -18.61 2.30 11.31
N LEU A 55 -17.46 2.74 11.82
CA LEU A 55 -17.36 3.48 13.10
C LEU A 55 -17.78 4.94 12.93
N LEU A 56 -17.61 5.49 11.74
CA LEU A 56 -18.10 6.81 11.35
C LEU A 56 -18.98 6.66 10.11
N GLU A 57 -20.17 7.25 10.15
CA GLU A 57 -21.07 7.25 9.00
C GLU A 57 -20.57 8.28 7.96
N PRO A 58 -20.40 7.89 6.69
CA PRO A 58 -20.04 8.83 5.65
C PRO A 58 -21.18 9.83 5.41
N THR A 59 -20.84 11.10 5.23
CA THR A 59 -21.85 12.14 4.93
C THR A 59 -22.52 11.93 3.56
N ALA A 60 -21.80 11.33 2.62
CA ALA A 60 -22.29 10.84 1.33
C ALA A 60 -21.36 9.74 0.80
N GLY A 61 -21.85 9.00 -0.19
CA GLY A 61 -21.16 7.83 -0.75
C GLY A 61 -21.58 6.53 -0.09
N ARG A 62 -20.91 5.44 -0.46
CA ARG A 62 -21.19 4.08 0.03
C ARG A 62 -19.89 3.37 0.36
N VAL A 63 -19.98 2.39 1.26
CA VAL A 63 -18.88 1.49 1.60
C VAL A 63 -19.39 0.08 1.32
N LEU A 64 -18.77 -0.57 0.33
CA LEU A 64 -19.12 -1.93 -0.08
C LEU A 64 -18.05 -2.90 0.44
N PHE A 65 -18.47 -3.97 1.11
CA PHE A 65 -17.62 -5.06 1.55
C PHE A 65 -18.24 -6.38 1.11
N ASP A 66 -17.52 -7.20 0.34
CA ASP A 66 -18.04 -8.42 -0.32
C ASP A 66 -19.39 -8.20 -1.04
N GLY A 67 -19.52 -7.04 -1.69
CA GLY A 67 -20.75 -6.63 -2.40
C GLY A 67 -21.90 -6.17 -1.50
N GLN A 68 -21.75 -6.22 -0.18
CA GLN A 68 -22.72 -5.72 0.79
C GLN A 68 -22.47 -4.23 1.10
N ASP A 69 -23.51 -3.41 1.00
CA ASP A 69 -23.45 -1.98 1.37
C ASP A 69 -23.54 -1.82 2.88
N LEU A 70 -22.40 -1.55 3.52
CA LEU A 70 -22.27 -1.36 4.96
C LEU A 70 -23.02 -0.12 5.46
N THR A 71 -23.24 0.89 4.59
CA THR A 71 -23.93 2.14 4.96
C THR A 71 -25.43 1.97 5.06
N ALA A 72 -25.98 0.92 4.43
CA ALA A 72 -27.39 0.59 4.45
C ALA A 72 -27.78 -0.40 5.57
N LEU A 73 -26.81 -0.94 6.31
CA LEU A 73 -27.06 -1.94 7.35
C LEU A 73 -27.64 -1.32 8.61
N SER A 74 -28.50 -2.09 9.28
CA SER A 74 -28.91 -1.75 10.63
C SER A 74 -27.70 -1.82 11.60
N PRO A 75 -27.75 -1.13 12.75
CA PRO A 75 -26.69 -1.20 13.75
C PRO A 75 -26.38 -2.62 14.25
N ALA A 76 -27.35 -3.53 14.21
CA ALA A 76 -27.16 -4.92 14.62
C ALA A 76 -26.40 -5.73 13.55
N GLU A 77 -26.78 -5.59 12.28
CA GLU A 77 -26.09 -6.22 11.15
C GLU A 77 -24.66 -5.72 11.02
N LEU A 78 -24.43 -4.40 11.14
CA LEU A 78 -23.09 -3.82 11.12
C LEU A 78 -22.22 -4.31 12.28
N ARG A 79 -22.78 -4.54 13.47
CA ARG A 79 -22.06 -5.19 14.58
C ARG A 79 -21.69 -6.62 14.23
N HIS A 80 -22.59 -7.38 13.59
CA HIS A 80 -22.30 -8.75 13.19
C HIS A 80 -21.15 -8.82 12.17
N VAL A 81 -21.19 -7.99 11.13
CA VAL A 81 -20.10 -7.87 10.13
C VAL A 81 -18.78 -7.53 10.83
N ARG A 82 -18.75 -6.50 11.66
CA ARG A 82 -17.53 -6.13 12.41
C ARG A 82 -17.02 -7.20 13.36
N SER A 83 -17.92 -7.99 13.94
CA SER A 83 -17.50 -9.04 14.86
C SER A 83 -16.83 -10.21 14.15
N SER A 84 -17.18 -10.49 12.88
CA SER A 84 -16.82 -11.73 12.19
C SER A 84 -15.96 -11.56 10.93
N LYS A 85 -16.01 -10.38 10.29
CA LYS A 85 -15.41 -10.15 8.97
C LYS A 85 -14.34 -9.07 8.94
N ILE A 86 -14.36 -8.14 9.90
CA ILE A 86 -13.45 -6.99 9.94
C ILE A 86 -12.74 -6.95 11.29
N SER A 87 -11.41 -6.90 11.27
CA SER A 87 -10.60 -6.67 12.46
C SER A 87 -9.86 -5.36 12.37
N MET A 88 -9.60 -4.73 13.51
CA MET A 88 -8.90 -3.45 13.60
C MET A 88 -7.71 -3.51 14.55
N VAL A 89 -6.57 -2.98 14.09
CA VAL A 89 -5.35 -2.77 14.86
C VAL A 89 -5.12 -1.26 14.98
N PHE A 90 -5.05 -0.77 16.21
CA PHE A 90 -4.99 0.66 16.52
C PHE A 90 -3.53 1.15 16.64
N GLN A 91 -3.35 2.47 16.51
CA GLN A 91 -2.07 3.18 16.69
C GLN A 91 -1.51 3.02 18.11
N HIS A 92 -2.36 3.20 19.11
CA HIS A 92 -2.06 2.83 20.49
C HIS A 92 -2.59 1.42 20.70
N PHE A 93 -1.82 0.57 21.37
CA PHE A 93 -2.05 -0.89 21.49
C PHE A 93 -3.50 -1.28 21.85
N ALA A 94 -4.23 -0.38 22.53
CA ALA A 94 -5.64 -0.52 22.88
C ALA A 94 -5.93 -1.87 23.55
N LEU A 95 -4.97 -2.34 24.34
CA LEU A 95 -5.10 -3.54 25.15
C LEU A 95 -5.87 -3.18 26.42
N PHE A 96 -6.70 -4.10 26.89
CA PHE A 96 -7.37 -3.99 28.16
C PHE A 96 -6.36 -4.27 29.27
N PRO A 97 -6.02 -3.28 30.14
CA PRO A 97 -4.98 -3.45 31.16
C PRO A 97 -5.39 -4.42 32.27
N HIS A 98 -6.70 -4.63 32.44
CA HIS A 98 -7.29 -5.54 33.42
C HIS A 98 -7.56 -6.94 32.85
N ARG A 99 -6.92 -7.28 31.72
CA ARG A 99 -6.98 -8.61 31.10
C ARG A 99 -5.59 -9.10 30.78
N SER A 100 -5.38 -10.42 30.87
CA SER A 100 -4.12 -11.02 30.43
C SER A 100 -3.92 -10.90 28.92
N VAL A 101 -2.72 -11.24 28.45
CA VAL A 101 -2.40 -11.34 27.02
C VAL A 101 -3.35 -12.30 26.30
N LEU A 102 -3.59 -13.48 26.87
CA LEU A 102 -4.53 -14.45 26.31
C LEU A 102 -5.96 -13.91 26.24
N GLU A 103 -6.41 -13.24 27.30
CA GLU A 103 -7.77 -12.68 27.35
C GLU A 103 -7.95 -11.50 26.38
N ASN A 104 -6.90 -10.71 26.16
CA ASN A 104 -6.88 -9.68 25.13
C ASN A 104 -6.99 -10.31 23.73
N ALA A 105 -6.18 -11.33 23.43
CA ALA A 105 -6.22 -12.03 22.15
C ALA A 105 -7.58 -12.74 21.91
N ALA A 106 -8.17 -13.33 22.94
CA ALA A 106 -9.45 -14.03 22.86
C ALA A 106 -10.70 -13.12 22.86
N TYR A 107 -10.54 -11.82 23.10
CA TYR A 107 -11.67 -10.91 23.34
C TYR A 107 -12.69 -10.87 22.18
N GLY A 108 -12.22 -10.82 20.93
CA GLY A 108 -13.13 -10.80 19.78
C GLY A 108 -14.02 -12.06 19.70
N LEU A 109 -13.44 -13.22 20.02
CA LEU A 109 -14.14 -14.51 20.05
C LEU A 109 -15.12 -14.60 21.24
N GLU A 110 -14.77 -13.99 22.37
CA GLU A 110 -15.69 -13.83 23.50
C GLU A 110 -16.95 -13.04 23.09
N VAL A 111 -16.78 -11.93 22.37
CA VAL A 111 -17.89 -11.10 21.88
C VAL A 111 -18.74 -11.85 20.84
N GLN A 112 -18.13 -12.73 20.03
CA GLN A 112 -18.84 -13.61 19.10
C GLN A 112 -19.62 -14.74 19.81
N GLY A 113 -19.41 -14.95 21.12
CA GLY A 113 -20.03 -16.04 21.87
C GLY A 113 -19.37 -17.42 21.69
N VAL A 114 -18.12 -17.46 21.21
CA VAL A 114 -17.36 -18.70 21.03
C VAL A 114 -17.08 -19.35 22.41
N PRO A 115 -17.27 -20.67 22.56
CA PRO A 115 -17.01 -21.36 23.83
C PRO A 115 -15.59 -21.14 24.35
N ARG A 116 -15.44 -21.05 25.68
CA ARG A 116 -14.18 -20.68 26.33
C ARG A 116 -12.97 -21.51 25.86
N ALA A 117 -13.12 -22.84 25.80
CA ALA A 117 -12.04 -23.72 25.39
C ALA A 117 -11.58 -23.47 23.95
N GLU A 118 -12.53 -23.19 23.05
CA GLU A 118 -12.23 -22.92 21.64
C GLU A 118 -11.59 -21.54 21.46
N ARG A 119 -12.11 -20.51 22.12
CA ARG A 119 -11.53 -19.16 22.03
C ARG A 119 -10.13 -19.08 22.62
N GLU A 120 -9.85 -19.77 23.72
CA GLU A 120 -8.51 -19.83 24.31
C GLU A 120 -7.55 -20.55 23.37
N LYS A 121 -7.97 -21.67 22.76
CA LYS A 121 -7.15 -22.39 21.78
C LYS A 121 -6.76 -21.50 20.59
N ARG A 122 -7.74 -20.85 19.95
CA ARG A 122 -7.50 -19.95 18.80
C ARG A 122 -6.64 -18.73 19.17
N ALA A 123 -6.82 -18.20 20.38
CA ALA A 123 -6.01 -17.11 20.89
C ALA A 123 -4.55 -17.52 21.11
N VAL A 124 -4.30 -18.72 21.64
CA VAL A 124 -2.93 -19.28 21.76
C VAL A 124 -2.28 -19.43 20.39
N GLU A 125 -2.99 -20.03 19.42
CA GLU A 125 -2.48 -20.18 18.05
C GLU A 125 -2.12 -18.82 17.43
N ALA A 126 -2.96 -17.79 17.64
CA ALA A 126 -2.68 -16.43 17.17
C ALA A 126 -1.48 -15.77 17.89
N LEU A 127 -1.30 -16.02 19.18
CA LEU A 127 -0.14 -15.55 19.94
C LEU A 127 1.14 -16.23 19.47
N GLU A 128 1.12 -17.53 19.18
CA GLU A 128 2.24 -18.27 18.60
C GLU A 128 2.63 -17.69 17.23
N LEU A 129 1.65 -17.42 16.35
CA LEU A 129 1.88 -16.80 15.04
C LEU A 129 2.53 -15.41 15.12
N THR A 130 2.31 -14.69 16.20
CA THR A 130 2.91 -13.36 16.43
C THR A 130 4.20 -13.44 17.27
N GLY A 131 4.67 -14.64 17.62
CA GLY A 131 5.89 -14.86 18.38
C GLY A 131 5.77 -14.51 19.87
N LEU A 132 4.59 -14.68 20.45
CA LEU A 132 4.29 -14.47 21.87
C LEU A 132 4.00 -15.76 22.64
N ALA A 133 4.45 -16.91 22.12
CA ALA A 133 4.36 -18.19 22.84
C ALA A 133 5.01 -18.08 24.23
N GLY A 134 4.31 -18.53 25.27
CA GLY A 134 4.76 -18.47 26.66
C GLY A 134 4.41 -17.17 27.42
N TRP A 135 3.83 -16.17 26.75
CA TRP A 135 3.42 -14.89 27.36
C TRP A 135 1.92 -14.82 27.66
N GLU A 136 1.17 -15.92 27.50
CA GLU A 136 -0.29 -15.96 27.55
C GLU A 136 -0.85 -15.44 28.89
N LYS A 137 -0.11 -15.68 29.98
CA LYS A 137 -0.50 -15.34 31.34
C LYS A 137 -0.01 -13.96 31.80
N SER A 138 0.82 -13.31 31.00
CA SER A 138 1.35 -11.99 31.32
C SER A 138 0.28 -10.91 31.17
N TRP A 139 0.55 -9.76 31.75
CA TRP A 139 -0.26 -8.55 31.69
C TRP A 139 0.34 -7.54 30.72
N PRO A 140 -0.46 -6.64 30.10
CA PRO A 140 0.03 -5.68 29.12
C PRO A 140 1.17 -4.78 29.61
N ASP A 141 1.21 -4.44 30.89
CA ASP A 141 2.25 -3.62 31.52
C ASP A 141 3.58 -4.37 31.75
N GLU A 142 3.57 -5.70 31.67
CA GLU A 142 4.78 -6.53 31.70
C GLU A 142 5.44 -6.66 30.30
N LEU A 143 4.81 -6.11 29.26
CA LEU A 143 5.24 -6.24 27.88
C LEU A 143 5.93 -4.97 27.35
N SER A 144 6.94 -5.14 26.49
CA SER A 144 7.47 -4.05 25.67
C SER A 144 6.43 -3.54 24.67
N GLY A 145 6.59 -2.32 24.14
CA GLY A 145 5.67 -1.76 23.16
C GLY A 145 5.48 -2.65 21.91
N GLY A 146 6.58 -3.25 21.41
CA GLY A 146 6.51 -4.21 20.30
C GLY A 146 5.69 -5.45 20.63
N MET A 147 5.83 -5.98 21.85
CA MET A 147 5.06 -7.12 22.32
C MET A 147 3.58 -6.75 22.49
N GLN A 148 3.26 -5.56 23.02
CA GLN A 148 1.88 -5.08 23.10
C GLN A 148 1.23 -4.95 21.71
N GLN A 149 2.00 -4.50 20.70
CA GLN A 149 1.51 -4.47 19.32
C GLN A 149 1.22 -5.86 18.77
N ARG A 150 2.10 -6.85 19.06
CA ARG A 150 1.88 -8.26 18.69
C ARG A 150 0.64 -8.84 19.33
N VAL A 151 0.32 -8.49 20.58
CA VAL A 151 -0.97 -8.87 21.19
C VAL A 151 -2.15 -8.27 20.44
N GLY A 152 -2.05 -6.99 20.05
CA GLY A 152 -3.08 -6.33 19.24
C GLY A 152 -3.30 -7.00 17.88
N LEU A 153 -2.21 -7.43 17.23
CA LEU A 153 -2.26 -8.20 15.98
C LEU A 153 -2.84 -9.61 16.21
N ALA A 154 -2.41 -10.32 17.26
CA ALA A 154 -2.93 -11.63 17.62
C ALA A 154 -4.44 -11.57 17.89
N ARG A 155 -4.92 -10.52 18.57
CA ARG A 155 -6.36 -10.27 18.79
C ARG A 155 -7.13 -10.14 17.48
N ALA A 156 -6.58 -9.44 16.48
CA ALA A 156 -7.18 -9.33 15.17
C ALA A 156 -7.22 -10.70 14.46
N LEU A 157 -6.08 -11.40 14.45
CA LEU A 157 -5.93 -12.69 13.77
C LEU A 157 -6.78 -13.82 14.40
N ALA A 158 -6.95 -13.83 15.72
CA ALA A 158 -7.72 -14.85 16.42
C ALA A 158 -9.17 -14.96 15.91
N THR A 159 -9.76 -13.84 15.50
CA THR A 159 -11.13 -13.78 14.96
C THR A 159 -11.28 -14.40 13.56
N ASP A 160 -10.17 -14.64 12.87
CA ASP A 160 -10.11 -15.10 11.47
C ASP A 160 -10.84 -14.17 10.48
N ALA A 161 -10.92 -12.87 10.80
CA ALA A 161 -11.52 -11.86 9.93
C ALA A 161 -10.89 -11.82 8.53
N ASP A 162 -11.68 -11.47 7.52
CA ASP A 162 -11.27 -11.40 6.11
C ASP A 162 -10.51 -10.10 5.80
N LEU A 163 -10.87 -9.02 6.49
CA LEU A 163 -10.27 -7.68 6.36
C LEU A 163 -9.58 -7.24 7.65
N LEU A 164 -8.30 -6.87 7.57
CA LEU A 164 -7.54 -6.22 8.63
C LEU A 164 -7.37 -4.73 8.34
N LEU A 165 -7.87 -3.88 9.24
CA LEU A 165 -7.72 -2.43 9.20
C LEU A 165 -6.63 -2.02 10.20
N MET A 166 -5.60 -1.32 9.75
CA MET A 166 -4.45 -0.94 10.59
C MET A 166 -4.25 0.58 10.55
N ASP A 167 -4.37 1.25 11.71
CA ASP A 167 -4.26 2.71 11.83
C ASP A 167 -2.92 3.10 12.45
N GLU A 168 -1.90 3.46 11.64
CA GLU A 168 -0.55 3.87 12.08
C GLU A 168 0.07 2.91 13.12
N SER A 169 -0.19 1.61 12.97
CA SER A 169 0.09 0.59 13.99
C SER A 169 1.58 0.37 14.31
N PHE A 170 2.50 0.91 13.50
CA PHE A 170 3.94 0.78 13.70
C PHE A 170 4.64 2.10 14.04
N SER A 171 3.91 3.23 14.06
CA SER A 171 4.51 4.56 14.22
C SER A 171 5.16 4.76 15.58
N ALA A 172 4.62 4.11 16.62
CA ALA A 172 5.10 4.22 18.00
C ALA A 172 6.28 3.30 18.32
N LEU A 173 6.72 2.46 17.37
CA LEU A 173 7.77 1.48 17.58
C LEU A 173 9.14 2.02 17.16
N ASP A 174 10.19 1.58 17.85
CA ASP A 174 11.56 1.84 17.43
C ASP A 174 11.87 1.18 16.07
N PRO A 175 12.89 1.66 15.33
CA PRO A 175 13.14 1.21 13.96
C PRO A 175 13.40 -0.30 13.80
N LEU A 176 14.02 -0.95 14.79
CA LEU A 176 14.33 -2.39 14.71
C LEU A 176 13.06 -3.22 14.91
N ILE A 177 12.30 -2.93 15.97
CA ILE A 177 11.03 -3.61 16.24
C ILE A 177 10.01 -3.35 15.12
N ARG A 178 9.96 -2.12 14.60
CA ARG A 178 9.13 -1.77 13.45
C ARG A 178 9.44 -2.65 12.25
N ARG A 179 10.73 -2.81 11.90
CA ARG A 179 11.14 -3.62 10.76
C ARG A 179 10.73 -5.08 10.92
N ASP A 180 10.98 -5.65 12.10
CA ASP A 180 10.61 -7.01 12.45
C ASP A 180 9.09 -7.22 12.36
N MET A 181 8.30 -6.24 12.85
CA MET A 181 6.84 -6.30 12.79
C MET A 181 6.27 -6.26 11.37
N GLN A 182 6.90 -5.46 10.50
CA GLN A 182 6.57 -5.41 9.09
C GLN A 182 6.91 -6.73 8.38
N ASP A 183 8.05 -7.36 8.70
CA ASP A 183 8.41 -8.68 8.15
C ASP A 183 7.39 -9.75 8.56
N GLN A 184 6.98 -9.74 9.83
CA GLN A 184 5.92 -10.62 10.32
C GLN A 184 4.58 -10.37 9.61
N LEU A 185 4.20 -9.12 9.37
CA LEU A 185 2.98 -8.80 8.63
C LEU A 185 3.01 -9.36 7.20
N LEU A 186 4.13 -9.22 6.50
CA LEU A 186 4.32 -9.76 5.16
C LEU A 186 4.28 -11.28 5.14
N GLU A 187 4.88 -11.95 6.13
CA GLU A 187 4.82 -13.41 6.26
C GLU A 187 3.39 -13.90 6.52
N LEU A 188 2.67 -13.21 7.43
CA LEU A 188 1.27 -13.50 7.73
C LEU A 188 0.38 -13.29 6.51
N GLN A 189 0.56 -12.20 5.75
CA GLN A 189 -0.19 -11.96 4.53
C GLN A 189 0.10 -13.04 3.49
N LYS A 190 1.36 -13.47 3.31
CA LYS A 190 1.71 -14.55 2.38
C LYS A 190 1.04 -15.86 2.76
N ARG A 191 0.95 -16.17 4.06
CA ARG A 191 0.38 -17.42 4.57
C ARG A 191 -1.15 -17.42 4.60
N LEU A 192 -1.76 -16.33 5.03
CA LEU A 192 -3.20 -16.25 5.32
C LEU A 192 -4.01 -15.58 4.21
N LYS A 193 -3.35 -14.85 3.29
CA LYS A 193 -3.96 -14.14 2.16
C LYS A 193 -5.14 -13.25 2.57
N LYS A 194 -5.05 -12.64 3.76
CA LYS A 194 -6.02 -11.67 4.26
C LYS A 194 -5.88 -10.34 3.53
N THR A 195 -6.98 -9.63 3.34
CA THR A 195 -6.98 -8.26 2.81
C THR A 195 -6.60 -7.30 3.92
N ILE A 196 -5.66 -6.39 3.65
CA ILE A 196 -5.14 -5.45 4.66
C ILE A 196 -5.29 -4.02 4.13
N VAL A 197 -5.95 -3.15 4.89
CA VAL A 197 -5.90 -1.70 4.67
C VAL A 197 -5.03 -1.09 5.75
N PHE A 198 -3.88 -0.57 5.34
CA PHE A 198 -2.83 -0.08 6.23
C PHE A 198 -2.65 1.43 6.10
N ILE A 199 -2.75 2.15 7.21
CA ILE A 199 -2.48 3.59 7.25
C ILE A 199 -1.08 3.84 7.78
N THR A 200 -0.34 4.69 7.08
CA THR A 200 0.93 5.22 7.57
C THR A 200 1.15 6.66 7.10
N HIS A 201 2.09 7.35 7.73
CA HIS A 201 2.65 8.60 7.23
C HIS A 201 4.08 8.42 6.70
N ASP A 202 4.67 7.24 6.84
CA ASP A 202 6.02 6.91 6.41
C ASP A 202 5.99 6.25 5.04
N LEU A 203 6.67 6.87 4.07
CA LEU A 203 6.70 6.40 2.71
C LEU A 203 7.49 5.09 2.57
N ASN A 204 8.55 4.89 3.35
CA ASN A 204 9.31 3.63 3.29
C ASN A 204 8.46 2.44 3.75
N GLU A 205 7.54 2.65 4.70
CA GLU A 205 6.57 1.63 5.09
C GLU A 205 5.58 1.34 3.97
N ALA A 206 5.05 2.38 3.34
CA ALA A 206 4.11 2.25 2.23
C ALA A 206 4.72 1.48 1.05
N MET A 207 5.96 1.80 0.70
CA MET A 207 6.71 1.14 -0.39
C MET A 207 7.06 -0.31 -0.06
N ARG A 208 7.35 -0.61 1.21
CA ARG A 208 7.73 -1.96 1.63
C ARG A 208 6.52 -2.91 1.74
N LEU A 209 5.39 -2.40 2.20
CA LEU A 209 4.22 -3.22 2.52
C LEU A 209 3.15 -3.21 1.43
N GLY A 210 2.98 -2.09 0.73
CA GLY A 210 1.81 -1.85 -0.10
C GLY A 210 1.92 -2.44 -1.50
N ASP A 211 0.92 -3.22 -1.88
CA ASP A 211 0.71 -3.62 -3.27
C ASP A 211 0.15 -2.44 -4.08
N ARG A 212 -0.76 -1.65 -3.48
CA ARG A 212 -1.24 -0.36 -4.01
C ARG A 212 -1.28 0.67 -2.90
N ILE A 213 -1.03 1.92 -3.28
CA ILE A 213 -0.91 3.06 -2.40
C ILE A 213 -1.89 4.14 -2.85
N ALA A 214 -2.68 4.66 -1.91
CA ALA A 214 -3.46 5.87 -2.05
C ALA A 214 -2.81 6.99 -1.26
N VAL A 215 -2.35 8.04 -1.95
CA VAL A 215 -1.81 9.25 -1.32
C VAL A 215 -2.95 10.21 -1.05
N MET A 216 -3.12 10.61 0.21
CA MET A 216 -4.16 11.53 0.64
C MET A 216 -3.60 12.89 1.04
N ARG A 217 -4.26 13.95 0.59
CA ARG A 217 -4.01 15.34 0.98
C ARG A 217 -5.32 16.09 1.13
N ASP A 218 -5.45 16.84 2.22
CA ASP A 218 -6.60 17.73 2.46
C ASP A 218 -7.97 17.05 2.28
N GLY A 219 -8.08 15.78 2.71
CA GLY A 219 -9.29 14.97 2.63
C GLY A 219 -9.48 14.24 1.29
N ARG A 220 -8.68 14.54 0.26
CA ARG A 220 -8.80 13.95 -1.08
C ARG A 220 -7.71 12.91 -1.31
N ILE A 221 -8.02 11.91 -2.14
CA ILE A 221 -6.98 11.06 -2.74
C ILE A 221 -6.38 11.84 -3.91
N VAL A 222 -5.08 12.14 -3.84
CA VAL A 222 -4.37 12.90 -4.87
C VAL A 222 -3.65 12.02 -5.88
N GLN A 223 -3.33 10.78 -5.51
CA GLN A 223 -2.80 9.77 -6.42
C GLN A 223 -3.12 8.39 -5.88
N LEU A 224 -3.39 7.46 -6.80
CA LEU A 224 -3.53 6.06 -6.51
C LEU A 224 -2.66 5.29 -7.52
N GLY A 225 -1.86 4.34 -7.05
CA GLY A 225 -0.97 3.57 -7.92
C GLY A 225 -0.17 2.51 -7.16
N THR A 226 0.70 1.81 -7.85
CA THR A 226 1.74 0.96 -7.27
C THR A 226 2.83 1.80 -6.61
N ALA A 227 3.68 1.17 -5.81
CA ALA A 227 4.90 1.79 -5.29
C ALA A 227 5.75 2.46 -6.39
N GLU A 228 5.86 1.80 -7.55
CA GLU A 228 6.59 2.27 -8.72
C GLU A 228 5.93 3.52 -9.34
N ASP A 229 4.60 3.50 -9.54
CA ASP A 229 3.85 4.63 -10.10
C ASP A 229 4.05 5.91 -9.28
N ILE A 230 4.02 5.78 -7.95
CA ILE A 230 4.20 6.91 -7.03
C ILE A 230 5.62 7.49 -7.13
N LEU A 231 6.65 6.64 -7.28
CA LEU A 231 8.06 7.06 -7.33
C LEU A 231 8.50 7.60 -8.70
N VAL A 232 8.08 6.94 -9.78
CA VAL A 232 8.52 7.26 -11.14
C VAL A 232 7.68 8.37 -11.75
N THR A 233 6.38 8.39 -11.45
CA THR A 233 5.40 9.32 -12.04
C THR A 233 4.53 9.98 -10.97
N PRO A 234 5.12 10.82 -10.09
CA PRO A 234 4.33 11.54 -9.09
C PRO A 234 3.33 12.48 -9.78
N ALA A 235 2.07 12.44 -9.35
CA ALA A 235 0.97 13.17 -9.99
C ALA A 235 1.07 14.70 -9.84
N ASN A 236 1.78 15.17 -8.82
CA ASN A 236 1.99 16.60 -8.53
C ASN A 236 3.20 16.78 -7.58
N ASP A 237 3.60 18.03 -7.41
CA ASP A 237 4.75 18.42 -6.57
C ASP A 237 4.63 17.97 -5.12
N TYR A 238 3.39 17.88 -4.60
CA TYR A 238 3.18 17.35 -3.26
C TYR A 238 3.57 15.89 -3.20
N VAL A 239 3.10 15.03 -4.12
CA VAL A 239 3.52 13.63 -4.15
C VAL A 239 5.03 13.52 -4.38
N ALA A 240 5.58 14.28 -5.32
CA ALA A 240 7.01 14.29 -5.59
C ALA A 240 7.85 14.60 -4.34
N SER A 241 7.40 15.56 -3.50
CA SER A 241 8.08 15.89 -2.25
C SER A 241 8.11 14.76 -1.22
N PHE A 242 7.09 13.88 -1.18
CA PHE A 242 7.14 12.71 -0.27
C PHE A 242 8.20 11.71 -0.71
N THR A 243 8.45 11.61 -2.02
CA THR A 243 9.32 10.59 -2.60
C THR A 243 10.81 10.92 -2.54
N GLN A 244 11.17 12.14 -2.10
CA GLN A 244 12.56 12.63 -2.12
C GLN A 244 13.50 11.79 -1.26
N ASP A 245 13.07 11.38 -0.07
CA ASP A 245 13.92 10.67 0.91
C ASP A 245 13.80 9.13 0.82
N VAL A 246 13.18 8.61 -0.24
CA VAL A 246 13.02 7.16 -0.43
C VAL A 246 14.24 6.58 -1.12
N ASP A 247 14.75 5.48 -0.57
CA ASP A 247 15.73 4.65 -1.24
C ASP A 247 15.08 3.90 -2.42
N ARG A 248 15.10 4.54 -3.59
CA ARG A 248 14.55 4.02 -4.85
C ARG A 248 15.18 2.71 -5.29
N THR A 249 16.42 2.44 -4.87
CA THR A 249 17.15 1.21 -5.28
C THR A 249 16.53 -0.05 -4.72
N ARG A 250 15.73 0.07 -3.65
CA ARG A 250 15.06 -1.04 -2.97
C ARG A 250 13.64 -1.30 -3.46
N VAL A 251 13.08 -0.39 -4.25
CA VAL A 251 11.68 -0.43 -4.68
C VAL A 251 11.57 -0.64 -6.19
N LEU A 252 12.42 0.04 -6.96
CA LEU A 252 12.31 0.03 -8.41
C LEU A 252 12.90 -1.23 -9.04
N THR A 253 12.22 -1.69 -10.08
CA THR A 253 12.61 -2.82 -10.91
C THR A 253 13.08 -2.34 -12.30
N ALA A 254 13.70 -3.22 -13.07
CA ALA A 254 14.12 -2.93 -14.44
C ALA A 254 12.92 -2.52 -15.31
N GLY A 255 11.79 -3.21 -15.18
CA GLY A 255 10.55 -2.91 -15.90
C GLY A 255 10.01 -1.51 -15.58
N ALA A 256 10.08 -1.09 -14.31
CA ALA A 256 9.62 0.24 -13.89
C ALA A 256 10.37 1.41 -14.55
N ILE A 257 11.64 1.19 -14.93
CA ILE A 257 12.52 2.23 -15.45
C ILE A 257 12.96 1.98 -16.89
N MET A 258 12.54 0.90 -17.54
CA MET A 258 12.98 0.60 -18.91
C MET A 258 12.40 1.60 -19.90
N ALA A 259 13.15 1.81 -20.97
CA ALA A 259 12.73 2.48 -22.17
C ALA A 259 12.38 1.45 -23.24
N GLU A 260 11.59 1.87 -24.22
CA GLU A 260 11.27 1.07 -25.38
C GLU A 260 12.55 0.66 -26.15
N PRO A 261 12.66 -0.57 -26.69
CA PRO A 261 13.87 -1.05 -27.37
C PRO A 261 14.36 -0.15 -28.50
N HIS A 262 13.44 0.51 -29.21
CA HIS A 262 13.79 1.39 -30.33
C HIS A 262 14.59 2.64 -29.91
N THR A 263 14.59 3.00 -28.62
CA THR A 263 15.30 4.19 -28.11
C THR A 263 16.82 4.08 -28.19
N VAL A 264 17.37 2.87 -28.35
CA VAL A 264 18.81 2.62 -28.49
C VAL A 264 19.22 2.15 -29.89
N LEU A 265 18.26 1.93 -30.78
CA LEU A 265 18.58 1.58 -32.17
C LEU A 265 19.21 2.78 -32.89
N GLY A 266 20.25 2.52 -33.69
CA GLY A 266 21.08 3.53 -34.35
C GLY A 266 22.17 4.14 -33.45
N THR A 267 22.30 3.69 -32.20
CA THR A 267 23.45 4.01 -31.34
C THR A 267 24.60 3.03 -31.58
N SER A 268 25.80 3.41 -31.13
CA SER A 268 27.00 2.57 -31.25
C SER A 268 27.49 2.06 -29.90
N THR A 269 28.04 0.84 -29.88
CA THR A 269 28.74 0.27 -28.74
C THR A 269 30.07 0.98 -28.49
N ASP A 270 30.71 0.69 -27.36
CA ASP A 270 32.04 1.23 -27.02
C ASP A 270 33.12 0.84 -28.06
N ASP A 271 32.92 -0.29 -28.75
CA ASP A 271 33.80 -0.80 -29.83
C ASP A 271 33.40 -0.28 -31.23
N GLY A 272 32.39 0.59 -31.32
CA GLY A 272 31.93 1.22 -32.56
C GLY A 272 30.96 0.38 -33.41
N GLU A 273 30.42 -0.71 -32.87
CA GLU A 273 29.39 -1.51 -33.53
C GLU A 273 28.03 -0.78 -33.46
N GLU A 274 27.32 -0.66 -34.59
CA GLU A 274 26.01 -0.01 -34.64
C GLU A 274 24.88 -0.99 -34.31
N LEU A 275 24.00 -0.62 -33.38
CA LEU A 275 22.85 -1.42 -32.95
C LEU A 275 21.67 -1.18 -33.89
N ARG A 276 21.38 -2.11 -34.81
CA ARG A 276 20.33 -1.92 -35.83
C ARG A 276 19.07 -2.73 -35.56
N THR A 277 19.22 -3.83 -34.84
CA THR A 277 18.14 -4.78 -34.55
C THR A 277 18.06 -5.09 -33.05
N PRO A 278 16.91 -5.60 -32.55
CA PRO A 278 16.81 -6.13 -31.20
C PRO A 278 17.88 -7.18 -30.87
N ASP A 279 18.24 -8.04 -31.83
CA ASP A 279 19.30 -9.04 -31.67
C ASP A 279 20.68 -8.41 -31.47
N ASP A 280 20.97 -7.29 -32.13
CA ASP A 280 22.21 -6.54 -31.92
C ASP A 280 22.29 -6.00 -30.49
N VAL A 281 21.16 -5.49 -29.97
CA VAL A 281 21.05 -5.00 -28.60
C VAL A 281 21.27 -6.13 -27.60
N LEU A 282 20.59 -7.27 -27.76
CA LEU A 282 20.73 -8.44 -26.89
C LEU A 282 22.17 -8.97 -26.85
N ARG A 283 22.83 -9.02 -28.01
CA ARG A 283 24.21 -9.49 -28.14
C ARG A 283 25.23 -8.53 -27.54
N ALA A 284 25.00 -7.23 -27.66
CA ALA A 284 25.91 -6.19 -27.18
C ALA A 284 25.67 -5.79 -25.71
N ALA A 285 24.50 -6.09 -25.15
CA ALA A 285 24.13 -5.68 -23.80
C ALA A 285 25.08 -6.29 -22.75
N PRO A 286 25.50 -5.51 -21.72
CA PRO A 286 26.38 -6.01 -20.67
C PRO A 286 25.70 -7.02 -19.74
N ALA A 287 24.37 -7.06 -19.74
CA ALA A 287 23.54 -8.05 -19.08
C ALA A 287 22.17 -8.13 -19.75
N THR A 288 21.51 -9.27 -19.60
CA THR A 288 20.10 -9.50 -19.91
C THR A 288 19.37 -9.81 -18.61
N VAL A 289 18.30 -9.08 -18.31
CA VAL A 289 17.56 -9.18 -17.05
C VAL A 289 16.06 -9.27 -17.32
N THR A 290 15.27 -9.63 -16.31
CA THR A 290 13.80 -9.63 -16.43
C THR A 290 13.21 -8.31 -15.92
N GLU A 291 11.96 -8.03 -16.27
CA GLU A 291 11.25 -6.83 -15.78
C GLU A 291 11.26 -6.73 -14.25
N SER A 292 11.20 -7.85 -13.54
CA SER A 292 11.19 -7.90 -12.07
C SER A 292 12.57 -7.70 -11.42
N THR A 293 13.65 -7.63 -12.20
CA THR A 293 15.00 -7.52 -11.64
C THR A 293 15.19 -6.19 -10.92
N PRO A 294 15.62 -6.16 -9.64
CA PRO A 294 15.86 -4.92 -8.90
C PRO A 294 16.91 -4.03 -9.57
N ILE A 295 16.68 -2.71 -9.59
CA ILE A 295 17.60 -1.78 -10.28
C ILE A 295 19.02 -1.78 -9.68
N ILE A 296 19.17 -2.17 -8.41
CA ILE A 296 20.47 -2.28 -7.74
C ILE A 296 21.41 -3.28 -8.46
N GLU A 297 20.85 -4.33 -9.06
CA GLU A 297 21.60 -5.34 -9.79
C GLU A 297 22.10 -4.82 -11.14
N LEU A 298 21.47 -3.77 -11.69
CA LEU A 298 21.82 -3.20 -13.00
C LEU A 298 23.06 -2.31 -12.95
N PHE A 299 23.44 -1.79 -11.77
CA PHE A 299 24.61 -0.90 -11.65
C PHE A 299 25.92 -1.58 -12.02
N THR A 300 26.08 -2.85 -11.68
CA THR A 300 27.33 -3.57 -11.96
C THR A 300 27.51 -3.78 -13.46
N PRO A 301 26.53 -4.32 -14.22
CA PRO A 301 26.57 -4.36 -15.68
C PRO A 301 26.76 -2.98 -16.33
N CYS A 302 25.97 -1.98 -15.93
CA CYS A 302 26.03 -0.61 -16.48
C CYS A 302 27.36 0.11 -16.19
N SER A 303 28.12 -0.30 -15.17
CA SER A 303 29.43 0.29 -14.86
C SER A 303 30.52 -0.15 -15.84
N ARG A 304 30.31 -1.26 -16.56
CA ARG A 304 31.31 -1.93 -17.39
C ARG A 304 31.14 -1.66 -18.89
N SER A 305 30.02 -1.08 -19.31
CA SER A 305 29.72 -0.77 -20.70
C SER A 305 28.85 0.48 -20.84
N GLY A 306 29.00 1.20 -21.94
CA GLY A 306 28.10 2.27 -22.38
C GLY A 306 26.78 1.76 -22.97
N VAL A 307 26.70 0.46 -23.32
CA VAL A 307 25.50 -0.16 -23.89
C VAL A 307 24.42 -0.34 -22.81
N ALA A 308 23.16 -0.14 -23.19
CA ALA A 308 22.02 -0.33 -22.29
C ALA A 308 21.87 -1.79 -21.86
N VAL A 309 21.41 -2.01 -20.62
CA VAL A 309 21.02 -3.35 -20.16
C VAL A 309 19.76 -3.78 -20.89
N ALA A 310 19.73 -5.01 -21.41
CA ALA A 310 18.56 -5.56 -22.07
C ALA A 310 17.58 -6.12 -21.04
N VAL A 311 16.30 -5.81 -21.20
CA VAL A 311 15.19 -6.37 -20.41
C VAL A 311 14.40 -7.30 -21.31
N THR A 312 14.26 -8.55 -20.91
CA THR A 312 13.55 -9.59 -21.68
C THR A 312 12.35 -10.14 -20.93
N ASP A 313 11.39 -10.66 -21.68
CA ASP A 313 10.32 -11.48 -21.13
C ASP A 313 10.82 -12.89 -20.76
N THR A 314 9.87 -13.78 -20.44
CA THR A 314 10.15 -15.18 -20.11
C THR A 314 10.59 -16.04 -21.31
N GLU A 315 10.33 -15.59 -22.53
CA GLU A 315 10.71 -16.28 -23.77
C GLU A 315 12.09 -15.83 -24.27
N GLY A 316 12.66 -14.79 -23.65
CA GLY A 316 13.97 -14.22 -23.99
C GLY A 316 13.89 -13.12 -25.04
N GLU A 317 12.68 -12.67 -25.39
CA GLU A 317 12.45 -11.60 -26.35
C GLU A 317 12.69 -10.24 -25.69
N LEU A 318 13.30 -9.31 -26.45
CA LEU A 318 13.63 -7.98 -25.95
C LEU A 318 12.35 -7.13 -25.80
N VAL A 319 11.95 -6.91 -24.55
CA VAL A 319 10.77 -6.07 -24.22
C VAL A 319 11.15 -4.64 -23.85
N GLY A 320 12.39 -4.40 -23.44
CA GLY A 320 12.85 -3.07 -23.07
C GLY A 320 14.35 -2.97 -22.89
N VAL A 321 14.82 -1.76 -22.67
CA VAL A 321 16.23 -1.46 -22.42
C VAL A 321 16.36 -0.47 -21.28
N VAL A 322 17.41 -0.59 -20.47
CA VAL A 322 17.73 0.38 -19.42
C VAL A 322 19.03 1.09 -19.79
N PRO A 323 18.97 2.28 -20.43
CA PRO A 323 20.14 3.09 -20.69
C PRO A 323 20.79 3.55 -19.39
N ARG A 324 22.13 3.64 -19.38
CA ARG A 324 22.89 4.14 -18.22
C ARG A 324 22.40 5.50 -17.72
N ALA A 325 22.10 6.43 -18.63
CA ALA A 325 21.59 7.75 -18.27
C ALA A 325 20.25 7.67 -17.50
N ARG A 326 19.37 6.73 -17.88
CA ARG A 326 18.07 6.52 -17.23
C ARG A 326 18.26 5.89 -15.84
N LEU A 327 19.14 4.90 -15.72
CA LEU A 327 19.50 4.33 -14.42
C LEU A 327 20.10 5.38 -13.46
N LEU A 328 20.95 6.28 -13.96
CA LEU A 328 21.52 7.37 -13.16
C LEU A 328 20.50 8.45 -12.81
N ALA A 329 19.59 8.82 -13.72
CA ALA A 329 18.53 9.78 -13.46
C ALA A 329 17.61 9.32 -12.31
N VAL A 330 17.37 8.01 -12.22
CA VAL A 330 16.57 7.42 -11.14
C VAL A 330 17.21 7.60 -9.76
N LEU A 331 18.55 7.65 -9.67
CA LEU A 331 19.27 7.97 -8.43
C LEU A 331 19.25 9.46 -8.06
N GLY A 332 18.90 10.34 -9.00
CA GLY A 332 18.83 11.79 -8.80
C GLY A 332 17.49 12.27 -8.24
N GLU A 333 17.27 13.60 -8.27
CA GLU A 333 16.02 14.26 -7.86
C GLU A 333 14.78 13.65 -8.57
N PRO A 334 13.57 13.72 -7.98
CA PRO A 334 12.34 13.31 -8.66
C PRO A 334 12.22 13.97 -10.03
N MET A 335 11.99 13.17 -11.07
CA MET A 335 11.62 13.69 -12.39
C MET A 335 10.43 14.63 -12.18
N SER A 336 10.54 15.88 -12.62
CA SER A 336 9.39 16.78 -12.53
C SER A 336 8.24 16.19 -13.34
N PRO A 337 6.96 16.39 -12.95
CA PRO A 337 5.81 15.92 -13.71
C PRO A 337 5.82 16.34 -15.20
N THR A 338 6.56 17.40 -15.52
CA THR A 338 6.80 17.94 -16.87
C THR A 338 7.91 17.24 -17.67
N GLU A 339 8.75 16.44 -17.03
CA GLU A 339 9.90 15.74 -17.63
C GLU A 339 9.63 14.26 -17.87
N VAL A 340 8.48 13.75 -17.43
CA VAL A 340 8.00 12.40 -17.79
C VAL A 340 7.79 12.35 -19.30
N PRO A 341 8.55 11.52 -20.05
CA PRO A 341 8.34 11.36 -21.49
C PRO A 341 6.89 10.96 -21.77
N GLN A 342 6.30 11.50 -22.84
CA GLN A 342 4.89 11.23 -23.18
C GLN A 342 4.58 9.72 -23.34
N ASP A 343 5.61 8.93 -23.60
CA ASP A 343 5.54 7.47 -23.81
C ASP A 343 5.47 6.65 -22.51
N VAL A 344 5.62 7.25 -21.33
CA VAL A 344 5.46 6.58 -20.02
C VAL A 344 4.03 6.74 -19.47
N ARG A 345 3.16 7.45 -20.20
CA ARG A 345 1.73 7.51 -19.83
C ARG A 345 1.07 6.20 -20.25
N THR A 346 0.81 5.33 -19.28
CA THR A 346 -0.26 4.33 -19.38
C THR A 346 -1.52 5.05 -19.89
N PRO A 347 -2.31 4.47 -20.81
CA PRO A 347 -3.46 5.18 -21.38
C PRO A 347 -4.34 5.66 -20.25
N ALA A 348 -4.52 6.98 -20.16
CA ALA A 348 -5.53 7.56 -19.31
C ALA A 348 -6.84 6.81 -19.60
N ALA A 349 -7.48 6.27 -18.56
CA ALA A 349 -8.82 5.76 -18.71
C ALA A 349 -9.68 6.90 -19.27
N ASP A 350 -10.06 6.77 -20.54
CA ASP A 350 -10.80 7.78 -21.29
C ASP A 350 -12.13 8.06 -20.59
N ALA A 351 -12.13 9.09 -19.75
CA ALA A 351 -13.34 9.71 -19.23
C ALA A 351 -13.94 10.63 -20.31
N LYS A 352 -14.39 10.06 -21.43
CA LYS A 352 -15.28 10.76 -22.36
C LYS A 352 -16.38 9.86 -22.91
N GLY A 353 -17.57 10.00 -22.30
CA GLY A 353 -18.84 10.01 -23.01
C GLY A 353 -19.41 8.67 -23.46
N VAL A 354 -20.02 7.92 -22.53
CA VAL A 354 -21.00 6.89 -22.90
C VAL A 354 -22.36 7.26 -22.33
N LYS A 355 -23.27 7.60 -23.24
CA LYS A 355 -24.71 7.71 -23.00
C LYS A 355 -25.19 6.42 -22.34
N ASN A 356 -26.01 6.59 -21.31
CA ASN A 356 -26.79 5.56 -20.63
C ASN A 356 -27.36 4.51 -21.61
N PRO A 357 -27.08 3.21 -21.38
CA PRO A 357 -28.18 2.36 -20.96
C PRO A 357 -27.80 1.31 -19.89
N LYS A 358 -28.59 1.26 -18.82
CA LYS A 358 -28.98 0.08 -18.01
C LYS A 358 -27.87 -0.93 -17.59
N LYS A 359 -27.69 -1.00 -16.25
CA LYS A 359 -27.23 -2.15 -15.43
C LYS A 359 -25.82 -2.70 -15.73
N VAL A 360 -24.79 -2.19 -15.04
CA VAL A 360 -23.66 -2.93 -14.43
C VAL A 360 -23.12 -2.09 -13.24
N ALA A 361 -22.62 -2.76 -12.18
CA ALA A 361 -22.22 -2.23 -10.87
C ALA A 361 -20.99 -1.29 -10.87
N SER A 362 -20.97 -0.33 -9.94
CA SER A 362 -19.88 0.63 -9.65
C SER A 362 -19.99 1.11 -8.17
N VAL A 363 -18.85 1.35 -7.50
CA VAL A 363 -18.70 1.90 -6.13
C VAL A 363 -19.19 3.34 -6.06
#